data_AF-A0A7V2E9Q1-F1
#
_entry.id   AF-A0A7V2E9Q1-F1
#
_cell.length_a   1.000
_cell.length_b   1.000
_cell.length_c   1.000
_cell.angle_alpha   90.00
_cell.angle_beta   90.00
_cell.angle_gamma   90.00
#
_symmetry.space_group_name_H-M   'P 1'
#
loop_
_entity.id
_entity.type
_entity.pdbx_description
1 polymer ?
#
loop_
_entity_poly.entity_id
_entity_poly.type
_entity_poly.pdbx_seq_one_letter_code
_entity_poly.pdbx_strand_id
1 'polypeptide(L)'
;MSEEEIFPSATPRPGSAQAAQGDASAQPGEDHFSGEGVERRWPIRRLALALGIVLLLALAGIFAWQTFFPSLSGRLQSGEAYWRAGQLARQERNWDEASARFAQAIAQTDPVISTLENTQQLRELTEQEKKQLGLAYWLRARAIFAAAATQLEKEAAEKKTSLPAGLPRADRGDELELFLIPDRDSRAAALNSLYRASQYLQTDLAVLREALKHRMNEPFEVWNWRHLRQLGESVARSENAEPGSLARAYFVLALHGFYQPEISGESARLPPAEKKQLPAMLESLQWLEKLESVEQPLRFRAVYLRARIWQWLAENFRSQPPRDPAESKKYRQLLEQLLFDPTEGLPGKLGQRAENALAELSPMDIEGAFGLYRLGLANVGKSGDGVQAEIQNRMRSLSESVVRLAKQAESFPPERGLHAWRVVEESATVLREVPTRLAPLPDWWRHAGQQLDESAEKVARTFSKETAVTACQALAHLAIQLAQASSAEPAAQRRHWLHRAELWSKRSAELLKKSPRIEPRWREEQEKLERRIHALRISTP
;
A
#
# COMPACT_ATOMS: atom_id res chain seq x y z
N MET A 1 -0.16 21.04 20.09
CA MET A 1 0.32 20.75 18.72
C MET A 1 1.80 20.53 18.83
N SER A 2 2.22 19.27 18.94
CA SER A 2 3.62 18.88 19.12
C SER A 2 4.03 18.10 17.87
N GLU A 3 5.02 18.63 17.15
CA GLU A 3 5.70 17.96 16.05
C GLU A 3 6.49 16.78 16.64
N GLU A 4 5.99 15.56 16.45
CA GLU A 4 6.78 14.36 16.73
C GLU A 4 7.86 14.24 15.65
N GLU A 5 9.12 14.20 16.08
CA GLU A 5 10.29 13.89 15.27
C GLU A 5 10.13 12.50 14.63
N ILE A 6 9.90 12.50 13.32
CA ILE A 6 9.92 11.29 12.50
C ILE A 6 11.26 11.30 11.77
N PHE A 7 12.14 10.36 12.13
CA PHE A 7 13.43 9.95 11.52
C PHE A 7 14.73 10.51 12.14
N PRO A 8 15.71 9.62 12.47
CA PRO A 8 17.00 10.01 13.03
C PRO A 8 17.94 10.60 11.97
N SER A 9 18.51 11.75 12.28
CA SER A 9 19.58 12.39 11.50
C SER A 9 20.91 11.70 11.70
N ALA A 10 21.43 11.04 10.66
CA ALA A 10 22.77 10.47 10.63
C ALA A 10 23.70 11.35 9.78
N THR A 11 24.58 12.12 10.43
CA THR A 11 25.91 12.46 9.89
C THR A 11 26.86 12.81 11.04
N PRO A 12 28.09 12.26 11.06
CA PRO A 12 29.08 12.54 12.09
C PRO A 12 29.84 13.84 11.79
N ARG A 13 30.06 14.67 12.83
CA ARG A 13 31.03 15.78 12.77
C ARG A 13 32.42 15.29 13.16
N PRO A 14 33.48 15.59 12.40
CA PRO A 14 34.82 15.66 12.94
C PRO A 14 35.07 17.08 13.48
N GLY A 15 35.77 17.15 14.62
CA GLY A 15 36.18 18.39 15.26
C GLY A 15 37.61 18.80 14.92
N SER A 16 37.90 20.08 15.19
CA SER A 16 39.22 20.68 15.49
C SER A 16 38.98 22.18 15.68
N ALA A 17 39.02 22.75 16.88
CA ALA A 17 40.17 23.09 17.73
C ALA A 17 40.76 24.49 17.45
N GLN A 18 40.65 25.34 18.49
CA GLN A 18 41.59 26.36 18.99
C GLN A 18 41.93 27.62 18.17
N ALA A 19 41.62 28.79 18.77
CA ALA A 19 42.59 29.82 19.18
C ALA A 19 41.82 30.90 20.00
N ALA A 20 41.96 30.92 21.32
CA ALA A 20 42.88 31.79 22.07
C ALA A 20 42.46 33.28 22.07
N GLN A 21 41.63 33.63 23.06
CA GLN A 21 41.40 34.99 23.52
C GLN A 21 42.65 35.51 24.26
N GLY A 22 43.05 36.73 23.94
CA GLY A 22 43.98 37.52 24.73
C GLY A 22 43.49 38.96 24.76
N ASP A 23 42.97 39.38 25.92
CA ASP A 23 42.72 40.77 26.29
C ASP A 23 44.04 41.52 26.47
N ALA A 24 44.11 42.76 26.00
CA ALA A 24 44.96 43.79 26.59
C ALA A 24 44.42 45.20 26.25
N SER A 25 43.91 45.85 27.29
CA SER A 25 43.58 47.28 27.37
C SER A 25 44.84 48.14 27.28
N ALA A 26 44.78 49.28 26.59
CA ALA A 26 45.47 50.53 26.96
C ALA A 26 45.06 51.71 26.05
N GLN A 27 44.30 52.66 26.60
CA GLN A 27 44.45 54.10 26.35
C GLN A 27 45.16 54.69 27.60
N PRO A 28 45.63 55.96 27.66
CA PRO A 28 45.55 57.05 26.67
C PRO A 28 46.91 57.79 26.46
N GLY A 29 46.91 58.76 25.54
CA GLY A 29 47.96 59.77 25.44
C GLY A 29 47.41 60.98 24.68
N GLU A 30 46.88 61.93 25.42
CA GLU A 30 46.58 63.28 24.93
C GLU A 30 47.89 64.02 24.69
N ASP A 31 48.00 64.73 23.56
CA ASP A 31 48.75 65.97 23.52
C ASP A 31 48.15 66.92 22.48
N HIS A 32 47.95 68.16 22.95
CA HIS A 32 47.34 69.28 22.26
C HIS A 32 48.11 69.73 21.03
N PHE A 33 47.40 70.07 19.94
CA PHE A 33 47.79 71.19 19.09
C PHE A 33 46.56 71.85 18.46
N SER A 34 46.22 73.03 18.99
CA SER A 34 45.31 74.01 18.42
C SER A 34 46.05 74.74 17.28
N GLY A 35 45.43 74.84 16.10
CA GLY A 35 46.00 75.56 14.98
C GLY A 35 45.01 75.77 13.85
N GLU A 36 44.33 76.92 13.92
CA GLU A 36 43.84 77.74 12.80
C GLU A 36 42.87 77.12 11.77
N GLY A 37 41.64 77.62 11.84
CA GLY A 37 40.62 77.40 10.83
C GLY A 37 41.01 77.99 9.47
N VAL A 38 41.04 77.12 8.47
CA VAL A 38 41.00 77.50 7.06
C VAL A 38 39.73 76.90 6.47
N GLU A 39 38.74 77.75 6.17
CA GLU A 39 37.58 77.38 5.38
C GLU A 39 38.02 76.91 3.99
N ARG A 40 38.29 75.61 3.83
CA ARG A 40 38.47 74.99 2.52
C ARG A 40 37.11 74.75 1.89
N ARG A 41 36.61 75.74 1.15
CA ARG A 41 35.53 75.53 0.17
C ARG A 41 36.01 74.51 -0.86
N TRP A 42 35.57 73.27 -0.72
CA TRP A 42 35.75 72.24 -1.74
C TRP A 42 35.02 72.67 -3.02
N PRO A 43 35.65 72.63 -4.20
CA PRO A 43 34.95 72.94 -5.44
C PRO A 43 33.86 71.89 -5.64
N ILE A 44 32.60 72.34 -5.70
CA ILE A 44 31.37 71.52 -5.82
C ILE A 44 31.51 70.37 -6.85
N ARG A 45 32.31 70.58 -7.91
CA ARG A 45 32.62 69.58 -8.94
C ARG A 45 33.37 68.34 -8.42
N ARG A 46 34.30 68.48 -7.47
CA ARG A 46 35.02 67.33 -6.88
C ARG A 46 34.14 66.55 -5.91
N LEU A 47 33.24 67.23 -5.22
CA LEU A 47 32.28 66.63 -4.30
C LEU A 47 31.20 65.85 -5.07
N ALA A 48 30.71 66.41 -6.19
CA ALA A 48 29.81 65.72 -7.12
C ALA A 48 30.46 64.48 -7.77
N LEU A 49 31.76 64.56 -8.11
CA LEU A 49 32.49 63.44 -8.70
C LEU A 49 32.76 62.32 -7.68
N ALA A 50 33.10 62.67 -6.43
CA ALA A 50 33.21 61.71 -5.34
C ALA A 50 31.87 61.05 -5.02
N LEU A 51 30.77 61.81 -4.96
CA LEU A 51 29.41 61.27 -4.80
C LEU A 51 29.02 60.34 -5.95
N GLY A 52 29.36 60.70 -7.20
CA GLY A 52 29.12 59.85 -8.37
C GLY A 52 29.87 58.52 -8.32
N ILE A 53 31.14 58.53 -7.87
CA ILE A 53 31.93 57.30 -7.69
C ILE A 53 31.36 56.43 -6.57
N VAL A 54 30.98 57.03 -5.43
CA VAL A 54 30.35 56.30 -4.31
C VAL A 54 29.01 55.70 -4.74
N LEU A 55 28.20 56.43 -5.52
CA LEU A 55 26.94 55.92 -6.06
C LEU A 55 27.16 54.77 -7.05
N LEU A 56 28.17 54.87 -7.93
CA LEU A 56 28.53 53.80 -8.86
C LEU A 56 29.04 52.55 -8.13
N LEU A 57 29.86 52.72 -7.09
CA LEU A 57 30.33 51.61 -6.26
C LEU A 57 29.18 50.97 -5.46
N ALA A 58 28.25 51.77 -4.95
CA ALA A 58 27.06 51.28 -4.27
C ALA A 58 26.14 50.51 -5.24
N LEU A 59 25.91 51.03 -6.45
CA LEU A 59 25.12 50.36 -7.48
C LEU A 59 25.81 49.08 -7.99
N ALA A 60 27.12 49.10 -8.17
CA ALA A 60 27.90 47.91 -8.52
C ALA A 60 27.88 46.87 -7.39
N GLY A 61 27.93 47.31 -6.13
CA GLY A 61 27.78 46.46 -4.94
C GLY A 61 26.40 45.83 -4.83
N ILE A 62 25.32 46.60 -5.08
CA ILE A 62 23.95 46.08 -5.13
C ILE A 62 23.79 45.10 -6.30
N PHE A 63 24.35 45.41 -7.46
CA PHE A 63 24.29 44.55 -8.64
C PHE A 63 25.06 43.24 -8.42
N ALA A 64 26.26 43.29 -7.84
CA ALA A 64 27.04 42.11 -7.45
C ALA A 64 26.28 41.29 -6.38
N TRP A 65 25.70 41.95 -5.38
CA TRP A 65 24.90 41.27 -4.36
C TRP A 65 23.70 40.54 -4.97
N GLN A 66 22.99 41.14 -5.92
CA GLN A 66 21.85 40.50 -6.59
C GLN A 66 22.27 39.35 -7.53
N THR A 67 23.43 39.44 -8.18
CA THR A 67 23.94 38.35 -9.03
C THR A 67 24.50 37.18 -8.22
N PHE A 68 25.17 37.43 -7.09
CA PHE A 68 25.74 36.39 -6.24
C PHE A 68 24.76 35.82 -5.20
N PHE A 69 23.76 36.61 -4.79
CA PHE A 69 22.70 36.22 -3.86
C PHE A 69 21.31 36.44 -4.46
N PRO A 70 20.94 35.70 -5.52
CA PRO A 70 19.60 35.77 -6.08
C PRO A 70 18.56 35.44 -5.01
N SER A 71 17.43 36.15 -5.06
CA SER A 71 16.29 35.90 -4.16
C SER A 71 15.84 34.43 -4.26
N LEU A 72 15.23 33.92 -3.19
CA LEU A 72 14.72 32.54 -3.16
C LEU A 72 13.77 32.26 -4.33
N SER A 73 12.92 33.24 -4.69
CA SER A 73 12.07 33.19 -5.88
C SER A 73 12.87 33.06 -7.18
N GLY A 74 13.96 33.82 -7.33
CA GLY A 74 14.81 33.77 -8.52
C GLY A 74 15.54 32.44 -8.66
N ARG A 75 15.96 31.83 -7.55
CA ARG A 75 16.55 30.47 -7.53
C ARG A 75 15.52 29.42 -7.95
N LEU A 76 14.29 29.49 -7.45
CA LEU A 76 13.21 28.59 -7.86
C LEU A 76 12.88 28.72 -9.35
N GLN A 77 12.76 29.94 -9.87
CA GLN A 77 12.52 30.17 -11.29
C GLN A 77 13.65 29.61 -12.16
N SER A 78 14.90 29.79 -11.72
CA SER A 78 16.07 29.23 -12.41
C SER A 78 16.06 27.70 -12.37
N GLY A 79 15.74 27.09 -11.23
CA GLY A 79 15.59 25.65 -11.09
C GLY A 79 14.51 25.08 -12.01
N GLU A 80 13.35 25.73 -12.09
CA GLU A 80 12.26 25.33 -12.99
C GLU A 80 12.68 25.43 -14.46
N ALA A 81 13.42 26.48 -14.82
CA ALA A 81 13.96 26.65 -16.18
C ALA A 81 14.96 25.53 -16.53
N TYR A 82 15.86 25.17 -15.60
CA TYR A 82 16.76 24.03 -15.79
C TYR A 82 16.01 22.71 -15.92
N TRP A 83 14.97 22.49 -15.11
CA TRP A 83 14.16 21.28 -15.21
C TRP A 83 13.44 21.19 -16.57
N ARG A 84 12.84 22.28 -17.05
CA ARG A 84 12.22 22.31 -18.39
C ARG A 84 13.23 22.08 -19.52
N ALA A 85 14.40 22.69 -19.43
CA ALA A 85 15.50 22.45 -20.39
C ALA A 85 15.95 20.99 -20.37
N GLY A 86 16.00 20.35 -19.19
CA GLY A 86 16.29 18.93 -19.05
C GLY A 86 15.23 18.03 -19.69
N GLN A 87 13.93 18.36 -19.54
CA GLN A 87 12.86 17.61 -20.20
C GLN A 87 12.94 17.72 -21.72
N LEU A 88 13.23 18.91 -22.26
CA LEU A 88 13.45 19.10 -23.69
C LEU A 88 14.64 18.28 -24.20
N ALA A 89 15.78 18.35 -23.52
CA ALA A 89 16.95 17.54 -23.87
C ALA A 89 16.65 16.02 -23.82
N ARG A 90 15.84 15.57 -22.85
CA ARG A 90 15.38 14.17 -22.76
C ARG A 90 14.48 13.80 -23.94
N GLN A 91 13.56 14.68 -24.37
CA GLN A 91 12.73 14.48 -25.56
C GLN A 91 13.58 14.38 -26.84
N GLU A 92 14.62 15.20 -26.93
CA GLU A 92 15.60 15.20 -28.02
C GLU A 92 16.61 14.04 -27.95
N ARG A 93 16.52 13.18 -26.91
CA ARG A 93 17.45 12.07 -26.65
C ARG A 93 18.90 12.49 -26.41
N ASN A 94 19.11 13.73 -25.98
CA ASN A 94 20.39 14.23 -25.53
C ASN A 94 20.57 13.95 -24.02
N TRP A 95 20.93 12.70 -23.70
CA TRP A 95 20.91 12.18 -22.33
C TRP A 95 21.91 12.88 -21.40
N ASP A 96 23.09 13.23 -21.89
CA ASP A 96 24.13 13.87 -21.07
C ASP A 96 23.72 15.31 -20.71
N GLU A 97 23.18 16.06 -21.67
CA GLU A 97 22.63 17.39 -21.38
C GLU A 97 21.43 17.30 -20.44
N ALA A 98 20.47 16.40 -20.70
CA ALA A 98 19.31 16.20 -19.83
C ALA A 98 19.73 15.94 -18.38
N SER A 99 20.69 15.03 -18.18
CA SER A 99 21.21 14.68 -16.86
C SER A 99 21.88 15.89 -16.17
N ALA A 100 22.69 16.66 -16.90
CA ALA A 100 23.33 17.86 -16.38
C ALA A 100 22.30 18.94 -15.98
N ARG A 101 21.25 19.14 -16.78
CA ARG A 101 20.18 20.10 -16.51
C ARG A 101 19.34 19.69 -15.29
N PHE A 102 19.03 18.41 -15.12
CA PHE A 102 18.32 17.93 -13.93
C PHE A 102 19.18 18.07 -12.67
N ALA A 103 20.49 17.80 -12.75
CA ALA A 103 21.41 18.06 -11.64
C ALA A 103 21.46 19.54 -11.26
N GLN A 104 21.47 20.45 -12.25
CA GLN A 104 21.39 21.90 -12.01
C GLN A 104 20.06 22.29 -11.35
N ALA A 105 18.94 21.71 -11.76
CA ALA A 105 17.64 21.96 -11.12
C ALA A 105 17.65 21.55 -9.64
N ILE A 106 18.20 20.38 -9.30
CA ILE A 106 18.37 19.93 -7.91
C ILE A 106 19.22 20.92 -7.12
N ALA A 107 20.39 21.30 -7.66
CA ALA A 107 21.33 22.22 -7.01
C ALA A 107 20.73 23.62 -6.76
N GLN A 108 19.76 24.07 -7.58
CA GLN A 108 19.06 25.33 -7.33
C GLN A 108 17.99 25.22 -6.22
N THR A 109 17.42 24.02 -6.01
CA THR A 109 16.43 23.80 -4.94
C THR A 109 17.05 23.66 -3.56
N ASP A 110 18.24 23.08 -3.43
CA ASP A 110 18.86 22.80 -2.13
C ASP A 110 19.05 24.06 -1.25
N PRO A 111 19.59 25.19 -1.76
CA PRO A 111 19.73 26.41 -0.96
C PRO A 111 18.38 27.01 -0.56
N VAL A 112 17.34 26.84 -1.38
CA VAL A 112 16.00 27.35 -1.08
C VAL A 112 15.39 26.56 0.07
N ILE A 113 15.47 25.22 -0.01
CA ILE A 113 15.03 24.31 1.04
C ILE A 113 15.78 24.62 2.34
N SER A 114 17.11 24.61 2.32
CA SER A 114 17.90 24.82 3.55
C SER A 114 17.63 26.17 4.20
N THR A 115 17.47 27.24 3.40
CA THR A 115 17.21 28.58 3.94
C THR A 115 15.83 28.67 4.59
N LEU A 116 14.80 28.14 3.95
CA LEU A 116 13.43 28.18 4.46
C LEU A 116 13.24 27.23 5.64
N GLU A 117 13.89 26.07 5.67
CA GLU A 117 13.88 25.17 6.83
C GLU A 117 14.56 25.79 8.05
N ASN A 118 15.74 26.41 7.86
CA ASN A 118 16.40 27.14 8.94
C ASN A 118 15.54 28.31 9.43
N THR A 119 14.84 29.00 8.52
CA THR A 119 13.90 30.06 8.89
C THR A 119 12.72 29.52 9.68
N GLN A 120 12.18 28.34 9.30
CA GLN A 120 11.10 27.67 10.01
C GLN A 120 11.49 27.28 11.44
N GLN A 121 12.75 26.90 11.66
CA GLN A 121 13.27 26.61 13.01
C GLN A 121 13.36 27.86 13.89
N LEU A 122 13.49 29.04 13.30
CA LEU A 122 13.62 30.31 14.02
C LEU A 122 12.27 31.04 14.19
N ARG A 123 11.36 30.90 13.23
CA ARG A 123 10.02 31.52 13.25
C ARG A 123 9.03 30.76 12.38
N GLU A 124 7.75 31.03 12.58
CA GLU A 124 6.73 30.55 11.66
C GLU A 124 6.93 31.16 10.26
N LEU A 125 6.85 30.30 9.24
CA LEU A 125 6.91 30.72 7.84
C LEU A 125 5.60 31.41 7.44
N THR A 126 5.72 32.46 6.63
CA THR A 126 4.55 33.06 5.97
C THR A 126 3.96 32.09 4.94
N GLU A 127 2.69 32.28 4.55
CA GLU A 127 2.05 31.43 3.53
C GLU A 127 2.79 31.43 2.19
N GLN A 128 3.39 32.56 1.81
CA GLN A 128 4.21 32.65 0.61
C GLN A 128 5.51 31.84 0.73
N GLU A 129 6.16 31.87 1.88
CA GLU A 129 7.36 31.07 2.16
C GLU A 129 7.05 29.58 2.22
N LYS A 130 5.93 29.19 2.84
CA LYS A 130 5.44 27.79 2.81
C LYS A 130 5.22 27.33 1.37
N LYS A 131 4.56 28.14 0.53
CA LYS A 131 4.36 27.84 -0.89
C LYS A 131 5.69 27.69 -1.63
N GLN A 132 6.66 28.57 -1.40
CA GLN A 132 7.99 28.48 -2.02
C GLN A 132 8.74 27.22 -1.60
N LEU A 133 8.69 26.86 -0.31
CA LEU A 133 9.28 25.63 0.20
C LEU A 133 8.64 24.40 -0.44
N GLY A 134 7.30 24.39 -0.54
CA GLY A 134 6.56 23.33 -1.24
C GLY A 134 6.96 23.18 -2.71
N LEU A 135 7.07 24.29 -3.44
CA LEU A 135 7.52 24.28 -4.85
C LEU A 135 8.97 23.79 -4.99
N ALA A 136 9.85 24.17 -4.06
CA ALA A 136 11.23 23.69 -4.03
C ALA A 136 11.29 22.17 -3.89
N TYR A 137 10.53 21.63 -2.94
CA TYR A 137 10.43 20.19 -2.71
C TYR A 137 9.84 19.44 -3.89
N TRP A 138 8.78 19.98 -4.51
CA TRP A 138 8.18 19.38 -5.70
C TRP A 138 9.15 19.33 -6.87
N LEU A 139 9.83 20.44 -7.16
CA LEU A 139 10.84 20.51 -8.22
C LEU A 139 11.99 19.53 -7.96
N ARG A 140 12.47 19.42 -6.72
CA ARG A 140 13.51 18.46 -6.35
C ARG A 140 13.09 17.01 -6.62
N ALA A 141 11.88 16.62 -6.20
CA ALA A 141 11.35 15.28 -6.44
C ALA A 141 11.29 14.95 -7.95
N ARG A 142 10.73 15.87 -8.76
CA ARG A 142 10.65 15.72 -10.22
C ARG A 142 12.02 15.64 -10.87
N ALA A 143 12.98 16.46 -10.44
CA ALA A 143 14.32 16.48 -11.01
C ALA A 143 15.12 15.21 -10.69
N ILE A 144 15.03 14.68 -9.46
CA ILE A 144 15.65 13.40 -9.10
C ILE A 144 15.08 12.26 -9.95
N PHE A 145 13.75 12.20 -10.07
CA PHE A 145 13.10 11.20 -10.91
C PHE A 145 13.52 11.32 -12.38
N ALA A 146 13.51 12.53 -12.94
CA ALA A 146 13.85 12.75 -14.34
C ALA A 146 15.32 12.42 -14.65
N ALA A 147 16.24 12.69 -13.72
CA ALA A 147 17.63 12.24 -13.83
C ALA A 147 17.74 10.70 -13.85
N ALA A 148 17.03 10.01 -12.96
CA ALA A 148 17.01 8.55 -12.94
C ALA A 148 16.36 7.94 -14.19
N ALA A 149 15.25 8.52 -14.67
CA ALA A 149 14.59 8.11 -15.91
C ALA A 149 15.52 8.29 -17.12
N THR A 150 16.24 9.40 -17.19
CA THR A 150 17.23 9.68 -18.24
C THR A 150 18.36 8.65 -18.23
N GLN A 151 18.85 8.27 -17.04
CA GLN A 151 19.86 7.24 -16.91
C GLN A 151 19.36 5.87 -17.39
N LEU A 152 18.13 5.50 -17.04
CA LEU A 152 17.50 4.26 -17.52
C LEU A 152 17.34 4.26 -19.05
N GLU A 153 16.93 5.39 -19.63
CA GLU A 153 16.79 5.54 -21.08
C GLU A 153 18.13 5.47 -21.81
N LYS A 154 19.16 6.12 -21.26
CA LYS A 154 20.54 6.04 -21.76
C LYS A 154 21.04 4.60 -21.76
N GLU A 155 20.92 3.90 -20.64
CA GLU A 155 21.35 2.51 -20.54
C GLU A 155 20.59 1.57 -21.47
N ALA A 156 19.27 1.77 -21.61
CA ALA A 156 18.45 0.97 -22.53
C ALA A 156 18.84 1.21 -23.99
N ALA A 157 19.16 2.46 -24.36
CA ALA A 157 19.64 2.81 -25.68
C ALA A 157 21.03 2.19 -25.97
N GLU A 158 21.96 2.28 -25.02
CA GLU A 158 23.31 1.70 -25.12
C GLU A 158 23.28 0.16 -25.22
N LYS A 159 22.45 -0.49 -24.39
CA LYS A 159 22.31 -1.96 -24.34
C LYS A 159 21.36 -2.51 -25.40
N LYS A 160 20.68 -1.65 -26.17
CA LYS A 160 19.61 -2.01 -27.12
C LYS A 160 18.50 -2.87 -26.49
N THR A 161 18.15 -2.58 -25.23
CA THR A 161 17.11 -3.27 -24.49
C THR A 161 15.83 -2.45 -24.43
N SER A 162 14.69 -3.12 -24.21
CA SER A 162 13.43 -2.42 -23.95
C SER A 162 13.48 -1.66 -22.63
N LEU A 163 12.81 -0.51 -22.58
CA LEU A 163 12.62 0.26 -21.35
C LEU A 163 11.80 -0.53 -20.31
N PRO A 164 11.97 -0.25 -19.02
CA PRO A 164 11.07 -0.74 -17.98
C PRO A 164 9.62 -0.37 -18.30
N ALA A 165 8.70 -1.32 -18.15
CA ALA A 165 7.28 -1.07 -18.32
C ALA A 165 6.81 0.01 -17.34
N GLY A 166 5.99 0.96 -17.82
CA GLY A 166 5.42 2.02 -17.01
C GLY A 166 6.27 3.28 -16.88
N LEU A 167 7.47 3.36 -17.47
CA LEU A 167 8.25 4.61 -17.46
C LEU A 167 7.47 5.73 -18.19
N PRO A 168 7.15 6.86 -17.51
CA PRO A 168 6.48 8.00 -18.14
C PRO A 168 7.35 8.61 -19.24
N ARG A 169 6.69 9.01 -20.32
CA ARG A 169 7.32 9.72 -21.43
C ARG A 169 7.77 11.12 -21.00
N ALA A 170 8.75 11.68 -21.69
CA ALA A 170 9.33 12.98 -21.37
C ALA A 170 8.36 14.18 -21.60
N ASP A 171 7.23 13.98 -22.28
CA ASP A 171 6.14 14.97 -22.39
C ASP A 171 5.19 14.95 -21.17
N ARG A 172 5.29 13.95 -20.30
CA ARG A 172 4.50 13.81 -19.06
C ARG A 172 5.33 14.12 -17.82
N GLY A 173 5.82 15.34 -17.73
CA GLY A 173 6.78 15.76 -16.69
C GLY A 173 6.28 15.70 -15.24
N ASP A 174 4.97 15.66 -15.01
CA ASP A 174 4.38 15.63 -13.67
C ASP A 174 3.99 14.22 -13.20
N GLU A 175 4.10 13.20 -14.05
CA GLU A 175 3.93 11.79 -13.67
C GLU A 175 5.25 11.22 -13.14
N LEU A 176 5.26 10.73 -11.89
CA LEU A 176 6.47 10.19 -11.26
C LEU A 176 6.34 8.69 -11.02
N GLU A 177 7.30 7.89 -11.46
CA GLU A 177 7.39 6.47 -11.13
C GLU A 177 8.60 6.20 -10.23
N LEU A 178 8.56 6.75 -9.01
CA LEU A 178 9.69 6.75 -8.08
C LEU A 178 10.21 5.35 -7.72
N PHE A 179 9.39 4.30 -7.81
CA PHE A 179 9.84 2.92 -7.59
C PHE A 179 10.76 2.41 -8.70
N LEU A 180 10.77 3.04 -9.88
CA LEU A 180 11.71 2.74 -10.96
C LEU A 180 13.10 3.33 -10.71
N ILE A 181 13.27 4.23 -9.71
CA ILE A 181 14.59 4.73 -9.33
C ILE A 181 15.39 3.56 -8.71
N PRO A 182 16.48 3.11 -9.37
CA PRO A 182 17.23 1.93 -8.91
C PRO A 182 17.96 2.21 -7.60
N ASP A 183 18.53 3.41 -7.48
CA ASP A 183 19.26 3.84 -6.30
C ASP A 183 18.31 4.09 -5.12
N ARG A 184 18.60 3.42 -4.00
CA ARG A 184 17.74 3.46 -2.81
C ARG A 184 17.73 4.85 -2.19
N ASP A 185 18.87 5.53 -2.16
CA ASP A 185 19.02 6.82 -1.49
C ASP A 185 18.35 7.93 -2.30
N SER A 186 18.54 7.95 -3.62
CA SER A 186 17.84 8.84 -4.54
C SER A 186 16.32 8.62 -4.49
N ARG A 187 15.88 7.36 -4.43
CA ARG A 187 14.45 7.04 -4.29
C ARG A 187 13.89 7.58 -2.97
N ALA A 188 14.61 7.37 -1.86
CA ALA A 188 14.20 7.88 -0.55
C ALA A 188 14.16 9.43 -0.53
N ALA A 189 15.16 10.09 -1.13
CA ALA A 189 15.21 11.54 -1.24
C ALA A 189 14.06 12.11 -2.10
N ALA A 190 13.74 11.46 -3.22
CA ALA A 190 12.62 11.86 -4.07
C ALA A 190 11.27 11.68 -3.36
N LEU A 191 11.07 10.55 -2.68
CA LEU A 191 9.86 10.29 -1.89
C LEU A 191 9.71 11.30 -0.75
N ASN A 192 10.77 11.56 0.02
CA ASN A 192 10.76 12.56 1.10
C ASN A 192 10.41 13.95 0.55
N SER A 193 11.03 14.35 -0.55
CA SER A 193 10.75 15.62 -1.23
C SER A 193 9.28 15.70 -1.67
N LEU A 194 8.74 14.64 -2.29
CA LEU A 194 7.33 14.58 -2.69
C LEU A 194 6.38 14.72 -1.50
N TYR A 195 6.66 14.03 -0.39
CA TYR A 195 5.81 14.06 0.79
C TYR A 195 5.88 15.38 1.54
N ARG A 196 7.03 16.05 1.56
CA ARG A 196 7.12 17.40 2.09
C ARG A 196 6.43 18.41 1.19
N ALA A 197 6.56 18.26 -0.14
CA ALA A 197 5.82 19.08 -1.09
C ALA A 197 4.31 19.02 -0.84
N SER A 198 3.74 17.83 -0.64
CA SER A 198 2.30 17.66 -0.40
C SER A 198 1.80 18.27 0.92
N GLN A 199 2.68 18.45 1.92
CA GLN A 199 2.32 19.12 3.18
C GLN A 199 2.15 20.63 3.00
N TYR A 200 2.97 21.26 2.14
CA TYR A 200 2.94 22.70 1.89
C TYR A 200 2.01 23.08 0.73
N LEU A 201 1.86 22.21 -0.28
CA LEU A 201 1.05 22.44 -1.48
C LEU A 201 -0.31 21.70 -1.40
N GLN A 202 -1.09 22.03 -0.36
CA GLN A 202 -2.33 21.31 -0.03
C GLN A 202 -3.48 21.51 -1.03
N THR A 203 -3.32 22.39 -2.00
CA THR A 203 -4.30 22.65 -3.08
C THR A 203 -3.78 22.23 -4.44
N ASP A 204 -2.51 21.80 -4.55
CA ASP A 204 -1.92 21.37 -5.81
C ASP A 204 -2.25 19.90 -6.08
N LEU A 205 -3.19 19.68 -6.99
CA LEU A 205 -3.70 18.34 -7.27
C LEU A 205 -2.66 17.42 -7.91
N ALA A 206 -1.70 17.95 -8.67
CA ALA A 206 -0.65 17.12 -9.25
C ALA A 206 0.22 16.52 -8.15
N VAL A 207 0.65 17.38 -7.21
CA VAL A 207 1.46 16.97 -6.06
C VAL A 207 0.71 15.99 -5.16
N LEU A 208 -0.55 16.30 -4.83
CA LEU A 208 -1.36 15.45 -3.96
C LEU A 208 -1.64 14.08 -4.58
N ARG A 209 -1.93 14.00 -5.88
CA ARG A 209 -2.19 12.74 -6.58
C ARG A 209 -0.95 11.87 -6.64
N GLU A 210 0.21 12.44 -6.99
CA GLU A 210 1.46 11.70 -7.01
C GLU A 210 1.85 11.23 -5.61
N ALA A 211 1.74 12.10 -4.59
CA ALA A 211 1.98 11.71 -3.20
C ALA A 211 1.04 10.58 -2.76
N LEU A 212 -0.25 10.65 -3.10
CA LEU A 212 -1.23 9.62 -2.78
C LEU A 212 -0.91 8.30 -3.49
N LYS A 213 -0.58 8.34 -4.78
CA LYS A 213 -0.18 7.18 -5.59
C LYS A 213 0.98 6.45 -4.94
N HIS A 214 2.05 7.16 -4.59
CA HIS A 214 3.24 6.57 -3.99
C HIS A 214 2.97 6.04 -2.58
N ARG A 215 2.20 6.77 -1.75
CA ARG A 215 1.80 6.27 -0.43
C ARG A 215 1.00 4.97 -0.50
N MET A 216 0.09 4.81 -1.45
CA MET A 216 -0.68 3.56 -1.61
C MET A 216 0.13 2.36 -2.11
N ASN A 217 1.34 2.60 -2.63
CA ASN A 217 2.23 1.57 -3.18
C ASN A 217 3.36 1.18 -2.22
N GLU A 218 3.55 1.90 -1.12
CA GLU A 218 4.52 1.55 -0.09
C GLU A 218 4.19 0.21 0.59
N PRO A 219 5.19 -0.53 1.11
CA PRO A 219 4.95 -1.68 1.97
C PRO A 219 4.15 -1.29 3.21
N PHE A 220 3.30 -2.21 3.67
CA PHE A 220 2.39 -1.98 4.80
C PHE A 220 3.14 -1.56 6.08
N GLU A 221 4.35 -2.08 6.28
CA GLU A 221 5.18 -1.87 7.46
C GLU A 221 5.71 -0.43 7.59
N VAL A 222 5.75 0.33 6.49
CA VAL A 222 6.29 1.70 6.47
C VAL A 222 5.20 2.74 6.17
N TRP A 223 3.93 2.33 6.15
CA TRP A 223 2.82 3.21 5.81
C TRP A 223 2.63 4.33 6.84
N ASN A 224 2.77 5.57 6.38
CA ASN A 224 2.33 6.74 7.15
C ASN A 224 0.83 6.99 6.90
N TRP A 225 0.01 6.30 7.68
CA TRP A 225 -1.45 6.30 7.54
C TRP A 225 -2.11 7.65 7.77
N ARG A 226 -1.58 8.46 8.70
CA ARG A 226 -2.08 9.82 8.95
C ARG A 226 -1.91 10.68 7.70
N HIS A 227 -0.75 10.58 7.06
CA HIS A 227 -0.49 11.31 5.82
C HIS A 227 -1.33 10.76 4.65
N LEU A 228 -1.47 9.43 4.52
CA LEU A 228 -2.35 8.83 3.51
C LEU A 228 -3.80 9.31 3.65
N ARG A 229 -4.31 9.36 4.89
CA ARG A 229 -5.65 9.88 5.18
C ARG A 229 -5.77 11.33 4.75
N GLN A 230 -4.82 12.18 5.16
CA GLN A 230 -4.79 13.59 4.78
C GLN A 230 -4.81 13.76 3.26
N LEU A 231 -3.95 13.02 2.54
CA LEU A 231 -3.89 13.05 1.08
C LEU A 231 -5.21 12.60 0.45
N GLY A 232 -5.79 11.48 0.91
CA GLY A 232 -7.06 10.96 0.42
C GLY A 232 -8.21 11.95 0.62
N GLU A 233 -8.30 12.57 1.79
CA GLU A 233 -9.31 13.60 2.09
C GLU A 233 -9.09 14.88 1.27
N SER A 234 -7.85 15.32 1.08
CA SER A 234 -7.53 16.49 0.25
C SER A 234 -7.87 16.25 -1.23
N VAL A 235 -7.52 15.08 -1.77
CA VAL A 235 -7.88 14.70 -3.14
C VAL A 235 -9.40 14.58 -3.29
N ALA A 236 -10.10 14.05 -2.29
CA ALA A 236 -11.56 13.91 -2.32
C ALA A 236 -12.32 15.24 -2.36
N ARG A 237 -11.74 16.30 -1.80
CA ARG A 237 -12.33 17.66 -1.85
C ARG A 237 -12.06 18.37 -3.18
N SER A 238 -11.26 17.78 -4.07
CA SER A 238 -10.91 18.41 -5.34
C SER A 238 -11.98 18.20 -6.41
N GLU A 239 -12.20 19.22 -7.24
CA GLU A 239 -13.17 19.17 -8.36
C GLU A 239 -12.80 18.11 -9.41
N ASN A 240 -11.53 17.69 -9.46
CA ASN A 240 -11.02 16.73 -10.44
C ASN A 240 -10.66 15.38 -9.80
N ALA A 241 -11.26 14.99 -8.68
CA ALA A 241 -10.87 13.74 -8.02
C ALA A 241 -11.09 12.52 -8.95
N GLU A 242 -10.07 11.69 -9.15
CA GLU A 242 -10.20 10.48 -9.97
C GLU A 242 -10.83 9.36 -9.12
N PRO A 243 -11.99 8.82 -9.52
CA PRO A 243 -12.72 7.82 -8.71
C PRO A 243 -11.90 6.57 -8.41
N GLY A 244 -11.08 6.10 -9.37
CA GLY A 244 -10.25 4.90 -9.19
C GLY A 244 -9.16 5.08 -8.12
N SER A 245 -8.50 6.24 -8.12
CA SER A 245 -7.48 6.58 -7.13
C SER A 245 -8.07 6.74 -5.73
N LEU A 246 -9.24 7.40 -5.61
CA LEU A 246 -9.98 7.50 -4.35
C LEU A 246 -10.45 6.14 -3.84
N ALA A 247 -11.01 5.29 -4.71
CA ALA A 247 -11.46 3.96 -4.34
C ALA A 247 -10.32 3.14 -3.74
N ARG A 248 -9.13 3.20 -4.36
CA ARG A 248 -7.94 2.54 -3.83
C ARG A 248 -7.52 3.11 -2.47
N ALA A 249 -7.51 4.44 -2.31
CA ALA A 249 -7.14 5.08 -1.06
C ALA A 249 -8.07 4.69 0.09
N TYR A 250 -9.39 4.74 -0.13
CA TYR A 250 -10.38 4.37 0.88
C TYR A 250 -10.32 2.89 1.24
N PHE A 251 -10.11 2.01 0.26
CA PHE A 251 -9.88 0.60 0.55
C PHE A 251 -8.65 0.39 1.45
N VAL A 252 -7.53 1.05 1.13
CA VAL A 252 -6.29 0.94 1.92
C VAL A 252 -6.46 1.51 3.33
N LEU A 253 -7.17 2.63 3.51
CA LEU A 253 -7.50 3.20 4.83
C LEU A 253 -8.44 2.30 5.64
N ALA A 254 -9.42 1.65 5.00
CA ALA A 254 -10.24 0.64 5.67
C ALA A 254 -9.42 -0.58 6.09
N LEU A 255 -8.48 -1.01 5.24
CA LEU A 255 -7.59 -2.12 5.51
C LEU A 255 -6.68 -1.82 6.72
N HIS A 256 -6.15 -0.60 6.80
CA HIS A 256 -5.37 -0.12 7.94
C HIS A 256 -6.10 -0.34 9.25
N GLY A 257 -7.29 0.24 9.37
CA GLY A 257 -8.05 0.19 10.61
C GLY A 257 -8.34 -1.25 11.00
N PHE A 258 -8.56 -2.14 10.02
CA PHE A 258 -8.77 -3.57 10.26
C PHE A 258 -7.54 -4.37 10.71
N TYR A 259 -6.36 -4.10 10.13
CA TYR A 259 -5.14 -4.89 10.33
C TYR A 259 -4.13 -4.30 11.30
N GLN A 260 -4.35 -3.08 11.84
CA GLN A 260 -3.41 -2.28 12.64
C GLN A 260 -2.31 -3.12 13.32
N PRO A 261 -1.01 -2.94 12.97
CA PRO A 261 0.07 -3.60 13.67
C PRO A 261 0.08 -3.23 15.15
N GLU A 262 0.36 -4.18 16.04
CA GLU A 262 0.91 -3.79 17.35
C GLU A 262 2.28 -3.13 17.11
N ILE A 263 2.50 -1.95 17.70
CA ILE A 263 3.75 -1.18 17.57
C ILE A 263 4.93 -1.90 18.27
N SER A 264 4.73 -3.07 18.88
CA SER A 264 5.78 -3.83 19.54
C SER A 264 6.59 -4.69 18.56
N GLY A 265 7.75 -4.16 18.16
CA GLY A 265 9.04 -4.87 18.03
C GLY A 265 9.12 -6.14 17.17
N GLU A 266 9.90 -6.02 16.08
CA GLU A 266 10.67 -7.10 15.44
C GLU A 266 9.93 -8.41 15.09
N SER A 267 9.01 -8.34 14.12
CA SER A 267 9.00 -9.27 12.96
C SER A 267 7.82 -8.97 12.06
N ALA A 268 8.12 -8.67 10.80
CA ALA A 268 7.14 -8.43 9.75
C ALA A 268 6.39 -9.73 9.38
N ARG A 269 5.39 -10.10 10.21
CA ARG A 269 4.22 -10.89 9.81
C ARG A 269 3.06 -10.43 10.68
N LEU A 270 2.06 -9.80 10.08
CA LEU A 270 0.82 -9.51 10.77
C LEU A 270 -0.23 -10.60 10.47
N PRO A 271 -0.52 -11.50 11.43
CA PRO A 271 -1.90 -11.96 11.59
C PRO A 271 -2.80 -10.76 11.95
N PRO A 272 -4.14 -10.87 11.84
CA PRO A 272 -5.04 -9.84 12.36
C PRO A 272 -4.66 -9.57 13.83
N ALA A 273 -4.41 -8.31 14.17
CA ALA A 273 -4.03 -7.93 15.53
C ALA A 273 -4.97 -8.60 16.54
N GLU A 274 -4.40 -9.29 17.53
CA GLU A 274 -5.16 -9.90 18.62
C GLU A 274 -5.89 -8.82 19.45
N LYS A 275 -5.53 -7.54 19.27
CA LYS A 275 -6.13 -6.36 19.92
C LYS A 275 -6.71 -5.35 18.92
N LYS A 276 -7.66 -5.78 18.09
CA LYS A 276 -8.50 -4.82 17.32
C LYS A 276 -9.18 -3.85 18.28
N GLN A 277 -9.15 -2.56 17.97
CA GLN A 277 -9.76 -1.52 18.80
C GLN A 277 -11.07 -1.03 18.17
N LEU A 278 -12.07 -0.74 19.02
CA LEU A 278 -13.38 -0.27 18.58
C LEU A 278 -13.31 0.98 17.68
N PRO A 279 -12.55 2.05 18.01
CA PRO A 279 -12.46 3.24 17.17
C PRO A 279 -11.96 2.94 15.75
N ALA A 280 -10.95 2.08 15.62
CA ALA A 280 -10.37 1.73 14.32
C ALA A 280 -11.35 0.94 13.42
N MET A 281 -12.17 0.07 14.02
CA MET A 281 -13.22 -0.64 13.27
C MET A 281 -14.31 0.30 12.77
N LEU A 282 -14.77 1.22 13.61
CA LEU A 282 -15.77 2.22 13.24
C LEU A 282 -15.25 3.15 12.14
N GLU A 283 -13.99 3.58 12.24
CA GLU A 283 -13.32 4.35 11.21
C GLU A 283 -13.20 3.56 9.89
N SER A 284 -12.87 2.27 9.96
CA SER A 284 -12.81 1.41 8.76
C SER A 284 -14.17 1.32 8.06
N LEU A 285 -15.28 1.27 8.80
CA LEU A 285 -16.62 1.31 8.22
C LEU A 285 -16.91 2.63 7.50
N GLN A 286 -16.48 3.76 8.06
CA GLN A 286 -16.62 5.08 7.41
C GLN A 286 -15.85 5.12 6.08
N TRP A 287 -14.65 4.53 6.02
CA TRP A 287 -13.90 4.43 4.77
C TRP A 287 -14.57 3.51 3.75
N LEU A 288 -15.17 2.40 4.19
CA LEU A 288 -15.92 1.52 3.30
C LEU A 288 -17.21 2.16 2.76
N GLU A 289 -17.86 3.02 3.54
CA GLU A 289 -18.99 3.82 3.08
C GLU A 289 -18.57 4.86 2.03
N LYS A 290 -17.44 5.55 2.26
CA LYS A 290 -16.85 6.44 1.24
C LYS A 290 -16.39 5.67 0.00
N LEU A 291 -15.94 4.43 0.14
CA LEU A 291 -15.61 3.58 -1.00
C LEU A 291 -16.85 3.26 -1.83
N GLU A 292 -17.97 2.96 -1.19
CA GLU A 292 -19.25 2.66 -1.85
C GLU A 292 -19.80 3.83 -2.69
N SER A 293 -19.47 5.08 -2.32
CA SER A 293 -19.88 6.25 -3.10
C SER A 293 -19.05 6.49 -4.37
N VAL A 294 -17.86 5.90 -4.47
CA VAL A 294 -16.94 6.08 -5.61
C VAL A 294 -16.70 4.81 -6.44
N GLU A 295 -16.92 3.62 -5.85
CA GLU A 295 -16.78 2.32 -6.50
C GLU A 295 -18.11 1.58 -6.50
N GLN A 296 -18.80 1.59 -7.65
CA GLN A 296 -20.04 0.85 -7.85
C GLN A 296 -19.99 -0.04 -9.11
N PRO A 297 -20.28 -1.34 -8.99
CA PRO A 297 -20.60 -2.07 -7.76
C PRO A 297 -19.34 -2.44 -6.94
N LEU A 298 -19.41 -2.34 -5.61
CA LEU A 298 -18.30 -2.68 -4.70
C LEU A 298 -17.68 -4.04 -5.02
N ARG A 299 -16.34 -4.13 -4.97
CA ARG A 299 -15.62 -5.39 -5.16
C ARG A 299 -15.76 -6.35 -3.98
N PHE A 300 -15.67 -7.66 -4.24
CA PHE A 300 -15.86 -8.70 -3.23
C PHE A 300 -14.91 -8.57 -2.03
N ARG A 301 -13.65 -8.17 -2.25
CA ARG A 301 -12.70 -7.93 -1.15
C ARG A 301 -13.18 -6.84 -0.16
N ALA A 302 -13.83 -5.79 -0.66
CA ALA A 302 -14.33 -4.69 0.16
C ALA A 302 -15.59 -5.13 0.93
N VAL A 303 -16.49 -5.84 0.26
CA VAL A 303 -17.69 -6.43 0.88
C VAL A 303 -17.30 -7.42 1.99
N TYR A 304 -16.30 -8.27 1.74
CA TYR A 304 -15.76 -9.19 2.73
C TYR A 304 -15.16 -8.46 3.93
N LEU A 305 -14.37 -7.41 3.71
CA LEU A 305 -13.80 -6.60 4.79
C LEU A 305 -14.90 -5.98 5.67
N ARG A 306 -15.96 -5.44 5.04
CA ARG A 306 -17.14 -4.90 5.74
C ARG A 306 -17.80 -5.97 6.63
N ALA A 307 -18.03 -7.16 6.08
CA ALA A 307 -18.62 -8.28 6.81
C ALA A 307 -17.77 -8.71 8.02
N ARG A 308 -16.43 -8.76 7.87
CA ARG A 308 -15.50 -9.06 8.96
C ARG A 308 -15.56 -8.02 10.08
N ILE A 309 -15.66 -6.74 9.73
CA ILE A 309 -15.77 -5.66 10.72
C ILE A 309 -17.11 -5.75 11.46
N TRP A 310 -18.23 -5.98 10.76
CA TRP A 310 -19.54 -6.17 11.40
C TRP A 310 -19.56 -7.38 12.35
N GLN A 311 -18.97 -8.52 11.94
CA GLN A 311 -18.85 -9.67 12.83
C GLN A 311 -18.09 -9.30 14.11
N TRP A 312 -16.93 -8.64 13.95
CA TRP A 312 -16.11 -8.25 15.09
C TRP A 312 -16.86 -7.28 16.01
N LEU A 313 -17.55 -6.27 15.46
CA LEU A 313 -18.32 -5.30 16.26
C LEU A 313 -19.45 -5.99 17.03
N ALA A 314 -20.18 -6.90 16.37
CA ALA A 314 -21.24 -7.67 17.01
C ALA A 314 -20.72 -8.51 18.20
N GLU A 315 -19.54 -9.11 18.06
CA GLU A 315 -18.88 -9.88 19.12
C GLU A 315 -18.30 -8.97 20.21
N ASN A 316 -17.70 -7.84 19.83
CA ASN A 316 -17.08 -6.88 20.74
C ASN A 316 -18.11 -6.24 21.69
N PHE A 317 -19.19 -5.66 21.15
CA PHE A 317 -20.26 -5.06 21.97
C PHE A 317 -21.01 -6.08 22.85
N ARG A 318 -20.94 -7.37 22.52
CA ARG A 318 -21.49 -8.45 23.35
C ARG A 318 -20.57 -8.82 24.51
N SER A 319 -19.26 -8.88 24.26
CA SER A 319 -18.29 -9.50 25.18
C SER A 319 -17.49 -8.49 26.01
N GLN A 320 -17.18 -7.33 25.45
CA GLN A 320 -16.30 -6.32 26.05
C GLN A 320 -17.08 -5.08 26.55
N PRO A 321 -16.63 -4.41 27.63
CA PRO A 321 -17.23 -3.17 28.11
C PRO A 321 -16.86 -1.95 27.23
N PRO A 322 -17.76 -0.96 27.07
CA PRO A 322 -19.16 -0.98 27.51
C PRO A 322 -19.99 -1.96 26.67
N ARG A 323 -20.74 -2.84 27.35
CA ARG A 323 -21.62 -3.80 26.68
C ARG A 323 -22.83 -3.04 26.14
N ASP A 324 -23.10 -3.20 24.86
CA ASP A 324 -24.26 -2.62 24.20
C ASP A 324 -24.98 -3.70 23.39
N PRO A 325 -26.01 -4.35 23.97
CA PRO A 325 -26.74 -5.41 23.29
C PRO A 325 -27.52 -4.89 22.07
N ALA A 326 -27.88 -3.61 22.04
CA ALA A 326 -28.60 -3.01 20.90
C ALA A 326 -27.66 -2.84 19.71
N GLU A 327 -26.47 -2.27 19.91
CA GLU A 327 -25.45 -2.17 18.84
C GLU A 327 -24.96 -3.57 18.42
N SER A 328 -24.77 -4.50 19.36
CA SER A 328 -24.44 -5.89 19.02
C SER A 328 -25.50 -6.53 18.11
N LYS A 329 -26.79 -6.33 18.43
CA LYS A 329 -27.92 -6.84 17.63
C LYS A 329 -27.97 -6.19 16.24
N LYS A 330 -27.76 -4.88 16.16
CA LYS A 330 -27.72 -4.11 14.90
C LYS A 330 -26.65 -4.64 13.94
N TYR A 331 -25.39 -4.77 14.38
CA TYR A 331 -24.32 -5.28 13.50
C TYR A 331 -24.52 -6.74 13.12
N ARG A 332 -25.10 -7.55 14.02
CA ARG A 332 -25.48 -8.92 13.70
C ARG A 332 -26.56 -8.98 12.63
N GLN A 333 -27.59 -8.13 12.72
CA GLN A 333 -28.64 -8.04 11.71
C GLN A 333 -28.09 -7.60 10.34
N LEU A 334 -27.20 -6.60 10.30
CA LEU A 334 -26.53 -6.19 9.06
C LEU A 334 -25.72 -7.32 8.43
N LEU A 335 -24.97 -8.06 9.25
CA LEU A 335 -24.22 -9.22 8.81
C LEU A 335 -25.14 -10.34 8.29
N GLU A 336 -26.23 -10.63 9.01
CA GLU A 336 -27.20 -11.65 8.63
C GLU A 336 -27.95 -11.29 7.35
N GLN A 337 -28.31 -10.01 7.15
CA GLN A 337 -28.87 -9.54 5.90
C GLN A 337 -27.86 -9.73 4.76
N LEU A 338 -26.62 -9.28 4.92
CA LEU A 338 -25.61 -9.48 3.88
C LEU A 338 -25.40 -10.96 3.51
N LEU A 339 -25.35 -11.83 4.52
CA LEU A 339 -25.02 -13.25 4.34
C LEU A 339 -26.23 -14.12 3.98
N PHE A 340 -27.45 -13.76 4.37
CA PHE A 340 -28.62 -14.66 4.31
C PHE A 340 -29.95 -13.97 3.97
N ASP A 341 -29.97 -12.69 3.60
CA ASP A 341 -31.21 -11.97 3.28
C ASP A 341 -32.05 -12.74 2.24
N PRO A 342 -33.37 -12.92 2.46
CA PRO A 342 -34.26 -13.67 1.58
C PRO A 342 -34.54 -12.98 0.24
N THR A 343 -34.37 -11.66 0.14
CA THR A 343 -34.47 -10.92 -1.11
C THR A 343 -33.22 -11.09 -1.95
N GLU A 344 -32.01 -10.99 -1.37
CA GLU A 344 -30.79 -10.81 -2.18
C GLU A 344 -29.46 -11.38 -1.62
N GLY A 345 -29.40 -11.99 -0.42
CA GLY A 345 -28.16 -12.36 0.31
C GLY A 345 -27.23 -13.38 -0.37
N LEU A 346 -26.37 -14.12 0.36
CA LEU A 346 -25.68 -15.31 -0.19
C LEU A 346 -26.57 -16.55 0.01
N PRO A 347 -26.88 -17.36 -1.02
CA PRO A 347 -26.39 -17.36 -2.40
C PRO A 347 -27.30 -16.65 -3.44
N GLY A 348 -28.06 -15.63 -3.04
CA GLY A 348 -28.82 -14.71 -3.91
C GLY A 348 -27.94 -13.83 -4.82
N LYS A 349 -28.16 -12.50 -4.86
CA LYS A 349 -27.49 -11.63 -5.85
C LYS A 349 -25.97 -11.60 -5.73
N LEU A 350 -25.43 -11.64 -4.50
CA LEU A 350 -23.99 -11.69 -4.30
C LEU A 350 -23.38 -13.01 -4.79
N GLY A 351 -24.07 -14.12 -4.56
CA GLY A 351 -23.68 -15.43 -5.08
C GLY A 351 -23.75 -15.47 -6.61
N GLN A 352 -24.86 -15.01 -7.18
CA GLN A 352 -25.04 -14.93 -8.63
C GLN A 352 -24.00 -13.99 -9.28
N ARG A 353 -23.68 -12.87 -8.64
CA ARG A 353 -22.61 -11.98 -9.12
C ARG A 353 -21.25 -12.66 -9.06
N ALA A 354 -20.96 -13.45 -8.03
CA ALA A 354 -19.72 -14.20 -7.94
C ALA A 354 -19.66 -15.25 -9.05
N GLU A 355 -20.75 -15.99 -9.27
CA GLU A 355 -20.88 -16.98 -10.34
C GLU A 355 -20.74 -16.35 -11.74
N ASN A 356 -21.30 -15.16 -11.97
CA ASN A 356 -21.24 -14.50 -13.27
C ASN A 356 -19.87 -13.88 -13.57
N ALA A 357 -19.16 -13.40 -12.54
CA ALA A 357 -17.91 -12.65 -12.71
C ALA A 357 -16.66 -13.47 -12.40
N LEU A 358 -16.79 -14.73 -11.95
CA LEU A 358 -15.70 -15.50 -11.32
C LEU A 358 -14.40 -15.52 -12.13
N ALA A 359 -14.50 -15.71 -13.45
CA ALA A 359 -13.35 -15.78 -14.36
C ALA A 359 -12.62 -14.44 -14.53
N GLU A 360 -13.30 -13.33 -14.30
CA GLU A 360 -12.78 -11.96 -14.44
C GLU A 360 -12.24 -11.39 -13.13
N LEU A 361 -12.57 -12.03 -12.00
CA LEU A 361 -12.14 -11.57 -10.68
C LEU A 361 -10.62 -11.58 -10.54
N SER A 362 -10.11 -10.59 -9.80
CA SER A 362 -8.74 -10.62 -9.31
C SER A 362 -8.57 -11.72 -8.25
N PRO A 363 -7.35 -12.23 -8.00
CA PRO A 363 -7.12 -13.22 -6.96
C PRO A 363 -7.63 -12.78 -5.58
N MET A 364 -7.47 -11.49 -5.24
CA MET A 364 -8.00 -10.92 -3.99
C MET A 364 -9.53 -10.91 -3.94
N ASP A 365 -10.20 -10.72 -5.08
CA ASP A 365 -11.66 -10.72 -5.15
C ASP A 365 -12.22 -12.14 -5.11
N ILE A 366 -11.50 -13.13 -5.64
CA ILE A 366 -11.80 -14.56 -5.42
C ILE A 366 -11.75 -14.85 -3.91
N GLU A 367 -10.67 -14.48 -3.23
CA GLU A 367 -10.55 -14.63 -1.77
C GLU A 367 -11.67 -13.92 -1.01
N GLY A 368 -12.05 -12.71 -1.43
CA GLY A 368 -13.15 -11.97 -0.85
C GLY A 368 -14.49 -12.71 -1.00
N ALA A 369 -14.77 -13.23 -2.20
CA ALA A 369 -16.00 -13.97 -2.47
C ALA A 369 -16.09 -15.23 -1.60
N PHE A 370 -15.05 -16.07 -1.61
CA PHE A 370 -15.00 -17.29 -0.78
C PHE A 370 -14.93 -16.99 0.72
N GLY A 371 -14.32 -15.88 1.11
CA GLY A 371 -14.35 -15.37 2.48
C GLY A 371 -15.77 -15.08 2.97
N LEU A 372 -16.64 -14.54 2.11
CA LEU A 372 -18.05 -14.35 2.45
C LEU A 372 -18.78 -15.69 2.64
N TYR A 373 -18.51 -16.71 1.82
CA TYR A 373 -19.07 -18.07 2.03
C TYR A 373 -18.61 -18.68 3.36
N ARG A 374 -17.33 -18.53 3.74
CA ARG A 374 -16.83 -18.94 5.06
C ARG A 374 -17.53 -18.20 6.19
N LEU A 375 -17.71 -16.88 6.06
CA LEU A 375 -18.45 -16.10 7.06
C LEU A 375 -19.92 -16.54 7.14
N GLY A 376 -20.54 -16.84 6.01
CA GLY A 376 -21.84 -17.48 5.92
C GLY A 376 -21.86 -18.74 6.78
N LEU A 377 -21.05 -19.75 6.43
CA LEU A 377 -20.95 -20.99 7.21
C LEU A 377 -20.68 -20.74 8.69
N ALA A 378 -19.80 -19.79 9.01
CA ALA A 378 -19.41 -19.44 10.36
C ALA A 378 -20.56 -18.82 11.18
N ASN A 379 -21.56 -18.24 10.53
CA ASN A 379 -22.68 -17.55 11.17
C ASN A 379 -24.03 -18.25 11.02
N VAL A 380 -24.13 -19.33 10.21
CA VAL A 380 -25.36 -20.14 10.16
C VAL A 380 -25.70 -20.65 11.57
N GLY A 381 -26.95 -20.44 12.00
CA GLY A 381 -27.49 -20.94 13.27
C GLY A 381 -27.10 -20.14 14.51
N LYS A 382 -26.32 -19.06 14.38
CA LYS A 382 -25.93 -18.22 15.54
C LYS A 382 -27.01 -17.23 16.00
N SER A 383 -28.03 -16.99 15.19
CA SER A 383 -29.15 -16.09 15.49
C SER A 383 -30.15 -16.65 16.50
N GLY A 384 -30.10 -17.96 16.81
CA GLY A 384 -30.89 -18.59 17.87
C GLY A 384 -32.31 -19.03 17.47
N ASP A 385 -32.84 -18.55 16.34
CA ASP A 385 -34.25 -18.76 15.95
C ASP A 385 -34.46 -19.83 14.85
N GLY A 386 -33.40 -20.47 14.36
CA GLY A 386 -33.47 -21.42 13.25
C GLY A 386 -33.76 -22.85 13.69
N VAL A 387 -34.77 -23.49 13.08
CA VAL A 387 -34.97 -24.94 13.21
C VAL A 387 -33.75 -25.67 12.64
N GLN A 388 -33.30 -26.76 13.27
CA GLN A 388 -32.10 -27.50 12.86
C GLN A 388 -32.10 -27.90 11.37
N ALA A 389 -33.28 -28.22 10.82
CA ALA A 389 -33.45 -28.50 9.39
C ALA A 389 -33.12 -27.29 8.49
N GLU A 390 -33.50 -26.08 8.92
CA GLU A 390 -33.22 -24.84 8.17
C GLU A 390 -31.72 -24.50 8.20
N ILE A 391 -31.07 -24.69 9.36
CA ILE A 391 -29.61 -24.54 9.51
C ILE A 391 -28.89 -25.49 8.54
N GLN A 392 -29.29 -26.76 8.49
CA GLN A 392 -28.70 -27.73 7.56
C GLN A 392 -28.96 -27.37 6.10
N ASN A 393 -30.16 -26.91 5.75
CA ASN A 393 -30.49 -26.46 4.39
C ASN A 393 -29.64 -25.26 3.96
N ARG A 394 -29.41 -24.28 4.85
CA ARG A 394 -28.53 -23.13 4.58
C ARG A 394 -27.08 -23.55 4.39
N MET A 395 -26.55 -24.43 5.25
CA MET A 395 -25.20 -24.98 5.10
C MET A 395 -25.04 -25.76 3.79
N ARG A 396 -26.04 -26.56 3.42
CA ARG A 396 -26.09 -27.29 2.16
C ARG A 396 -26.06 -26.32 0.97
N SER A 397 -26.93 -25.33 0.96
CA SER A 397 -27.04 -24.34 -0.13
C SER A 397 -25.73 -23.56 -0.35
N LEU A 398 -25.06 -23.15 0.73
CA LEU A 398 -23.75 -22.50 0.64
C LEU A 398 -22.68 -23.44 0.07
N SER A 399 -22.67 -24.70 0.52
CA SER A 399 -21.71 -25.72 0.06
C SER A 399 -21.93 -26.07 -1.42
N GLU A 400 -23.17 -26.24 -1.85
CA GLU A 400 -23.52 -26.48 -3.25
C GLU A 400 -23.12 -25.31 -4.14
N SER A 401 -23.29 -24.06 -3.66
CA SER A 401 -22.88 -22.86 -4.41
C SER A 401 -21.36 -22.78 -4.59
N VAL A 402 -20.60 -23.10 -3.54
CA VAL A 402 -19.13 -23.18 -3.59
C VAL A 402 -18.67 -24.23 -4.60
N VAL A 403 -19.33 -25.38 -4.65
CA VAL A 403 -19.04 -26.42 -5.64
C VAL A 403 -19.40 -25.97 -7.07
N ARG A 404 -20.49 -25.20 -7.26
CA ARG A 404 -20.79 -24.60 -8.58
C ARG A 404 -19.67 -23.68 -9.04
N LEU A 405 -19.15 -22.83 -8.17
CA LEU A 405 -18.00 -21.96 -8.49
C LEU A 405 -16.76 -22.78 -8.85
N ALA A 406 -16.48 -23.86 -8.11
CA ALA A 406 -15.36 -24.76 -8.44
C ALA A 406 -15.52 -25.44 -9.81
N LYS A 407 -16.74 -25.82 -10.20
CA LYS A 407 -17.00 -26.37 -11.55
C LYS A 407 -16.76 -25.36 -12.66
N GLN A 408 -17.05 -24.08 -12.44
CA GLN A 408 -16.77 -23.03 -13.42
C GLN A 408 -15.26 -22.84 -13.65
N ALA A 409 -14.42 -23.11 -12.64
CA ALA A 409 -12.97 -23.05 -12.78
C ALA A 409 -12.42 -24.05 -13.81
N GLU A 410 -13.17 -25.12 -14.12
CA GLU A 410 -12.80 -26.09 -15.16
C GLU A 410 -12.72 -25.45 -16.56
N SER A 411 -13.50 -24.39 -16.80
CA SER A 411 -13.64 -23.72 -18.11
C SER A 411 -12.92 -22.37 -18.18
N PHE A 412 -12.04 -22.06 -17.23
CA PHE A 412 -11.27 -20.81 -17.28
C PHE A 412 -10.33 -20.79 -18.49
N PRO A 413 -10.01 -19.60 -19.01
CA PRO A 413 -9.05 -19.50 -20.10
C PRO A 413 -7.64 -19.92 -19.64
N PRO A 414 -6.77 -20.45 -20.53
CA PRO A 414 -5.46 -21.02 -20.19
C PRO A 414 -4.58 -20.14 -19.29
N GLU A 415 -4.55 -18.83 -19.56
CA GLU A 415 -3.79 -17.83 -18.80
C GLU A 415 -4.30 -17.62 -17.36
N ARG A 416 -5.48 -18.14 -17.02
CA ARG A 416 -6.09 -18.05 -15.68
C ARG A 416 -5.95 -19.34 -14.88
N GLY A 417 -5.04 -20.26 -15.23
CA GLY A 417 -4.82 -21.51 -14.49
C GLY A 417 -4.56 -21.32 -12.99
N LEU A 418 -3.80 -20.30 -12.58
CA LEU A 418 -3.61 -19.96 -11.16
C LEU A 418 -4.90 -19.52 -10.46
N HIS A 419 -5.80 -18.83 -11.18
CA HIS A 419 -7.10 -18.43 -10.62
C HIS A 419 -8.00 -19.64 -10.44
N ALA A 420 -8.01 -20.57 -11.40
CA ALA A 420 -8.74 -21.83 -11.29
C ALA A 420 -8.29 -22.63 -10.07
N TRP A 421 -6.97 -22.75 -9.85
CA TRP A 421 -6.43 -23.40 -8.66
C TRP A 421 -6.77 -22.67 -7.36
N ARG A 422 -6.82 -21.34 -7.36
CA ARG A 422 -7.26 -20.55 -6.19
C ARG A 422 -8.72 -20.83 -5.85
N VAL A 423 -9.60 -20.89 -6.86
CA VAL A 423 -11.02 -21.25 -6.66
C VAL A 423 -11.14 -22.64 -6.01
N VAL A 424 -10.37 -23.63 -6.49
CA VAL A 424 -10.36 -24.99 -5.92
C VAL A 424 -9.87 -24.99 -4.46
N GLU A 425 -8.77 -24.29 -4.16
CA GLU A 425 -8.23 -24.17 -2.80
C GLU A 425 -9.24 -23.55 -1.83
N GLU A 426 -9.84 -22.43 -2.22
CA GLU A 426 -10.80 -21.71 -1.41
C GLU A 426 -12.09 -22.53 -1.20
N SER A 427 -12.53 -23.26 -2.24
CA SER A 427 -13.67 -24.18 -2.16
C SER A 427 -13.41 -25.34 -1.20
N ALA A 428 -12.22 -25.95 -1.28
CA ALA A 428 -11.84 -27.03 -0.36
C ALA A 428 -11.78 -26.53 1.08
N THR A 429 -11.27 -25.32 1.30
CA THR A 429 -11.21 -24.69 2.62
C THR A 429 -12.60 -24.47 3.19
N VAL A 430 -13.54 -23.94 2.39
CA VAL A 430 -14.94 -23.76 2.81
C VAL A 430 -15.59 -25.09 3.21
N LEU A 431 -15.46 -26.14 2.38
CA LEU A 431 -16.06 -27.44 2.69
C LEU A 431 -15.46 -28.10 3.94
N ARG A 432 -14.18 -27.84 4.24
CA ARG A 432 -13.51 -28.36 5.44
C ARG A 432 -14.02 -27.78 6.76
N GLU A 433 -14.66 -26.62 6.72
CA GLU A 433 -15.23 -25.98 7.90
C GLU A 433 -16.60 -26.57 8.28
N VAL A 434 -17.35 -27.11 7.32
CA VAL A 434 -18.70 -27.67 7.55
C VAL A 434 -18.71 -28.79 8.60
N PRO A 435 -17.80 -29.79 8.57
CA PRO A 435 -17.81 -30.88 9.54
C PRO A 435 -17.67 -30.46 11.00
N THR A 436 -17.04 -29.33 11.26
CA THR A 436 -16.89 -28.82 12.64
C THR A 436 -18.22 -28.46 13.29
N ARG A 437 -19.31 -28.41 12.51
CA ARG A 437 -20.65 -28.00 12.94
C ARG A 437 -21.70 -29.10 12.86
N LEU A 438 -21.38 -30.22 12.22
CA LEU A 438 -22.31 -31.30 11.94
C LEU A 438 -21.68 -32.64 12.33
N ALA A 439 -22.30 -33.32 13.28
CA ALA A 439 -22.01 -34.72 13.61
C ALA A 439 -23.33 -35.43 13.95
N PRO A 440 -23.71 -36.50 13.23
CA PRO A 440 -23.01 -37.12 12.09
C PRO A 440 -23.01 -36.25 10.81
N LEU A 441 -22.10 -36.56 9.88
CA LEU A 441 -21.96 -35.82 8.63
C LEU A 441 -23.01 -36.26 7.60
N PRO A 442 -23.71 -35.32 6.93
CA PRO A 442 -24.78 -35.65 6.01
C PRO A 442 -24.28 -36.04 4.60
N ASP A 443 -25.10 -36.81 3.88
CA ASP A 443 -24.80 -37.33 2.53
C ASP A 443 -24.49 -36.22 1.52
N TRP A 444 -25.23 -35.11 1.58
CA TRP A 444 -25.03 -33.98 0.68
C TRP A 444 -23.63 -33.38 0.81
N TRP A 445 -23.02 -33.41 2.01
CA TRP A 445 -21.67 -32.87 2.23
C TRP A 445 -20.63 -33.80 1.60
N ARG A 446 -20.82 -35.12 1.74
CA ARG A 446 -19.96 -36.12 1.08
C ARG A 446 -20.02 -35.97 -0.44
N HIS A 447 -21.22 -35.79 -0.98
CA HIS A 447 -21.42 -35.56 -2.40
C HIS A 447 -20.77 -34.25 -2.89
N ALA A 448 -20.86 -33.17 -2.11
CA ALA A 448 -20.18 -31.90 -2.42
C ALA A 448 -18.66 -32.08 -2.45
N GLY A 449 -18.10 -32.81 -1.48
CA GLY A 449 -16.67 -33.15 -1.45
C GLY A 449 -16.23 -33.97 -2.67
N GLN A 450 -17.04 -34.93 -3.09
CA GLN A 450 -16.78 -35.71 -4.31
C GLN A 450 -16.79 -34.85 -5.56
N GLN A 451 -17.81 -34.01 -5.74
CA GLN A 451 -17.89 -33.13 -6.90
C GLN A 451 -16.71 -32.15 -6.97
N LEU A 452 -16.25 -31.64 -5.82
CA LEU A 452 -15.07 -30.78 -5.78
C LEU A 452 -13.79 -31.54 -6.17
N ASP A 453 -13.62 -32.77 -5.70
CA ASP A 453 -12.46 -33.60 -6.06
C ASP A 453 -12.43 -33.89 -7.57
N GLU A 454 -13.59 -34.21 -8.17
CA GLU A 454 -13.75 -34.40 -9.61
C GLU A 454 -13.40 -33.13 -10.41
N SER A 455 -13.89 -31.96 -9.97
CA SER A 455 -13.52 -30.67 -10.58
C SER A 455 -12.03 -30.38 -10.43
N ALA A 456 -11.45 -30.62 -9.27
CA ALA A 456 -10.03 -30.44 -9.03
C ALA A 456 -9.16 -31.32 -9.93
N GLU A 457 -9.61 -32.55 -10.22
CA GLU A 457 -8.92 -33.40 -11.20
C GLU A 457 -8.92 -32.80 -12.60
N LYS A 458 -10.06 -32.28 -13.05
CA LYS A 458 -10.17 -31.67 -14.37
C LYS A 458 -9.30 -30.42 -14.46
N VAL A 459 -9.35 -29.55 -13.45
CA VAL A 459 -8.44 -28.40 -13.31
C VAL A 459 -6.98 -28.86 -13.37
N ALA A 460 -6.62 -29.94 -12.69
CA ALA A 460 -5.25 -30.48 -12.73
C ALA A 460 -4.83 -31.01 -14.10
N ARG A 461 -5.75 -31.59 -14.87
CA ARG A 461 -5.50 -32.04 -16.24
C ARG A 461 -5.35 -30.86 -17.20
N THR A 462 -6.21 -29.85 -17.07
CA THR A 462 -6.22 -28.65 -17.92
C THR A 462 -5.06 -27.70 -17.64
N PHE A 463 -4.74 -27.46 -16.35
CA PHE A 463 -3.75 -26.47 -15.88
C PHE A 463 -2.61 -27.15 -15.11
N SER A 464 -1.98 -28.14 -15.74
CA SER A 464 -0.96 -28.99 -15.12
C SER A 464 0.35 -28.26 -14.80
N LYS A 465 0.61 -27.10 -15.40
CA LYS A 465 1.85 -26.32 -15.20
C LYS A 465 1.73 -25.30 -14.06
N GLU A 466 0.51 -24.86 -13.76
CA GLU A 466 0.19 -23.77 -12.83
C GLU A 466 -0.30 -24.28 -11.46
N THR A 467 -0.05 -25.56 -11.12
CA THR A 467 -0.58 -26.16 -9.90
C THR A 467 0.00 -25.53 -8.63
N ALA A 468 -0.88 -25.17 -7.69
CA ALA A 468 -0.50 -24.60 -6.41
C ALA A 468 -0.33 -25.68 -5.31
N VAL A 469 0.75 -25.58 -4.53
CA VAL A 469 1.03 -26.45 -3.36
C VAL A 469 -0.12 -26.41 -2.36
N THR A 470 -0.58 -25.20 -2.01
CA THR A 470 -1.62 -24.97 -1.01
C THR A 470 -2.97 -25.57 -1.42
N ALA A 471 -3.33 -25.49 -2.70
CA ALA A 471 -4.53 -26.14 -3.24
C ALA A 471 -4.47 -27.66 -3.07
N CYS A 472 -3.33 -28.28 -3.41
CA CYS A 472 -3.14 -29.72 -3.24
C CYS A 472 -3.22 -30.15 -1.77
N GLN A 473 -2.61 -29.37 -0.86
CA GLN A 473 -2.70 -29.63 0.58
C GLN A 473 -4.13 -29.50 1.11
N ALA A 474 -4.88 -28.47 0.66
CA ALA A 474 -6.28 -28.28 1.03
C ALA A 474 -7.17 -29.45 0.58
N LEU A 475 -6.98 -29.94 -0.65
CA LEU A 475 -7.69 -31.11 -1.18
C LEU A 475 -7.33 -32.39 -0.43
N ALA A 476 -6.05 -32.61 -0.11
CA ALA A 476 -5.63 -33.76 0.68
C ALA A 476 -6.28 -33.78 2.08
N HIS A 477 -6.36 -32.62 2.73
CA HIS A 477 -7.07 -32.50 4.01
C HIS A 477 -8.57 -32.76 3.90
N LEU A 478 -9.23 -32.29 2.83
CA LEU A 478 -10.64 -32.58 2.59
C LEU A 478 -10.87 -34.08 2.36
N ALA A 479 -10.01 -34.73 1.56
CA ALA A 479 -10.06 -36.17 1.34
C ALA A 479 -9.87 -36.98 2.63
N ILE A 480 -9.00 -36.53 3.54
CA ILE A 480 -8.87 -37.13 4.88
C ILE A 480 -10.19 -37.02 5.67
N GLN A 481 -10.83 -35.85 5.66
CA GLN A 481 -12.11 -35.67 6.36
C GLN A 481 -13.21 -36.56 5.75
N LEU A 482 -13.26 -36.72 4.43
CA LEU A 482 -14.17 -37.64 3.75
C LEU A 482 -13.90 -39.10 4.14
N ALA A 483 -12.63 -39.51 4.22
CA ALA A 483 -12.26 -40.85 4.69
C ALA A 483 -12.70 -41.11 6.13
N GLN A 484 -12.59 -40.11 7.00
CA GLN A 484 -13.02 -40.19 8.40
C GLN A 484 -14.55 -40.20 8.54
N ALA A 485 -15.27 -39.49 7.66
CA ALA A 485 -16.73 -39.46 7.61
C ALA A 485 -17.33 -40.81 7.20
N SER A 486 -16.66 -41.55 6.31
CA SER A 486 -17.10 -42.86 5.82
C SER A 486 -16.84 -44.01 6.81
N SER A 487 -16.66 -43.74 8.12
CA SER A 487 -16.45 -44.79 9.13
C SER A 487 -17.66 -45.72 9.33
N ALA A 488 -18.85 -45.29 8.92
CA ALA A 488 -20.09 -46.08 8.94
C ALA A 488 -20.43 -46.75 7.58
N GLU A 489 -19.57 -46.58 6.58
CA GLU A 489 -19.76 -47.00 5.19
C GLU A 489 -18.80 -48.16 4.80
N PRO A 490 -18.98 -48.80 3.63
CA PRO A 490 -18.11 -49.89 3.19
C PRO A 490 -16.64 -49.50 3.20
N ALA A 491 -15.77 -50.38 3.71
CA ALA A 491 -14.31 -50.16 3.79
C ALA A 491 -13.69 -49.68 2.45
N ALA A 492 -14.31 -50.01 1.32
CA ALA A 492 -13.93 -49.53 -0.01
C ALA A 492 -13.97 -47.99 -0.16
N GLN A 493 -14.98 -47.30 0.38
CA GLN A 493 -15.09 -45.84 0.26
C GLN A 493 -14.04 -45.12 1.12
N ARG A 494 -13.80 -45.60 2.34
CA ARG A 494 -12.71 -45.09 3.18
C ARG A 494 -11.34 -45.27 2.51
N ARG A 495 -11.08 -46.45 1.93
CA ARG A 495 -9.84 -46.73 1.17
C ARG A 495 -9.70 -45.83 -0.06
N HIS A 496 -10.80 -45.59 -0.79
CA HIS A 496 -10.81 -44.66 -1.91
C HIS A 496 -10.37 -43.26 -1.48
N TRP A 497 -10.99 -42.68 -0.44
CA TRP A 497 -10.65 -41.34 0.02
C TRP A 497 -9.23 -41.21 0.59
N LEU A 498 -8.73 -42.24 1.28
CA LEU A 498 -7.32 -42.26 1.70
C LEU A 498 -6.36 -42.27 0.51
N HIS A 499 -6.69 -43.02 -0.55
CA HIS A 499 -5.91 -43.00 -1.78
C HIS A 499 -5.94 -41.63 -2.46
N ARG A 500 -7.10 -40.96 -2.49
CA ARG A 500 -7.22 -39.57 -2.98
C ARG A 500 -6.33 -38.61 -2.18
N ALA A 501 -6.32 -38.72 -0.86
CA ALA A 501 -5.48 -37.91 0.00
C ALA A 501 -3.98 -38.13 -0.28
N GLU A 502 -3.55 -39.39 -0.47
CA GLU A 502 -2.17 -39.72 -0.87
C GLU A 502 -1.79 -39.09 -2.21
N LEU A 503 -2.68 -39.14 -3.20
CA LEU A 503 -2.44 -38.58 -4.53
C LEU A 503 -2.24 -37.07 -4.48
N TRP A 504 -3.11 -36.34 -3.77
CA TRP A 504 -2.97 -34.89 -3.61
C TRP A 504 -1.74 -34.50 -2.79
N SER A 505 -1.46 -35.25 -1.72
CA SER A 505 -0.25 -35.07 -0.90
C SER A 505 1.02 -35.26 -1.74
N LYS A 506 1.08 -36.31 -2.56
CA LYS A 506 2.22 -36.58 -3.44
C LYS A 506 2.45 -35.45 -4.46
N ARG A 507 1.39 -34.95 -5.08
CA ARG A 507 1.46 -33.80 -6.01
C ARG A 507 2.03 -32.56 -5.31
N SER A 508 1.56 -32.26 -4.10
CA SER A 508 2.10 -31.18 -3.26
C SER A 508 3.60 -31.37 -2.99
N ALA A 509 4.03 -32.57 -2.58
CA ALA A 509 5.43 -32.88 -2.32
C ALA A 509 6.33 -32.72 -3.57
N GLU A 510 5.84 -33.13 -4.75
CA GLU A 510 6.57 -32.95 -6.01
C GLU A 510 6.74 -31.47 -6.37
N LEU A 511 5.73 -30.63 -6.15
CA LEU A 511 5.79 -29.18 -6.36
C LEU A 511 6.76 -28.51 -5.38
N LEU A 512 6.72 -28.93 -4.11
CA LEU A 512 7.65 -28.48 -3.07
C LEU A 512 9.11 -28.77 -3.42
N LYS A 513 9.40 -29.94 -4.01
CA LYS A 513 10.74 -30.33 -4.46
C LYS A 513 11.23 -29.49 -5.64
N LYS A 514 10.33 -29.11 -6.57
CA LYS A 514 10.68 -28.36 -7.78
C LYS A 514 10.91 -26.86 -7.52
N SER A 515 10.53 -26.34 -6.36
CA SER A 515 10.58 -24.91 -6.09
C SER A 515 11.57 -24.55 -4.95
N PRO A 516 12.78 -24.07 -5.28
CA PRO A 516 13.85 -23.85 -4.30
C PRO A 516 13.60 -22.66 -3.34
N ARG A 517 12.60 -21.82 -3.60
CA ARG A 517 12.27 -20.61 -2.81
C ARG A 517 11.02 -20.73 -1.94
N ILE A 518 10.49 -21.94 -1.75
CA ILE A 518 9.27 -22.13 -0.96
C ILE A 518 9.53 -21.93 0.53
N GLU A 519 8.62 -21.20 1.19
CA GLU A 519 8.65 -20.95 2.63
C GLU A 519 8.71 -22.25 3.47
N PRO A 520 9.51 -22.29 4.55
CA PRO A 520 9.64 -23.46 5.42
C PRO A 520 8.30 -24.01 5.95
N ARG A 521 7.32 -23.14 6.20
CA ARG A 521 6.00 -23.52 6.72
C ARG A 521 5.27 -24.55 5.86
N TRP A 522 5.37 -24.47 4.53
CA TRP A 522 4.64 -25.39 3.65
C TRP A 522 5.25 -26.79 3.65
N ARG A 523 6.56 -26.90 3.92
CA ARG A 523 7.22 -28.19 4.12
C ARG A 523 6.78 -28.82 5.44
N GLU A 524 6.70 -28.03 6.50
CA GLU A 524 6.22 -28.51 7.80
C GLU A 524 4.76 -28.99 7.71
N GLU A 525 3.89 -28.24 7.04
CA GLU A 525 2.50 -28.64 6.79
C GLU A 525 2.41 -29.93 5.95
N GLN A 526 3.26 -30.06 4.93
CA GLN A 526 3.34 -31.28 4.12
C GLN A 526 3.73 -32.50 4.96
N GLU A 527 4.74 -32.38 5.83
CA GLU A 527 5.13 -33.49 6.70
C GLU A 527 4.01 -33.88 7.67
N LYS A 528 3.32 -32.89 8.26
CA LYS A 528 2.16 -33.15 9.14
C LYS A 528 1.05 -33.89 8.40
N LEU A 529 0.78 -33.49 7.15
CA LEU A 529 -0.20 -34.13 6.28
C LEU A 529 0.18 -35.60 6.00
N GLU A 530 1.42 -35.87 5.60
CA GLU A 530 1.91 -37.22 5.31
C GLU A 530 1.85 -38.14 6.54
N ARG A 531 2.28 -37.64 7.71
CA ARG A 531 2.16 -38.38 8.98
C ARG A 531 0.72 -38.75 9.30
N ARG A 532 -0.23 -37.81 9.07
CA ARG A 532 -1.66 -38.04 9.32
C ARG A 532 -2.24 -39.09 8.37
N ILE A 533 -1.89 -39.04 7.08
CA ILE A 533 -2.32 -40.04 6.09
C ILE A 533 -1.78 -41.42 6.49
N HIS A 534 -0.50 -41.51 6.86
CA HIS A 534 0.14 -42.75 7.30
C HIS A 534 -0.54 -43.36 8.54
N ALA A 535 -0.83 -42.54 9.56
CA ALA A 535 -1.54 -43.00 10.76
C ALA A 535 -2.95 -43.53 10.44
N LEU A 536 -3.67 -42.89 9.53
CA LEU A 536 -4.99 -43.33 9.09
C LEU A 536 -4.95 -44.62 8.29
N ARG A 537 -3.88 -44.84 7.51
CA ARG A 537 -3.67 -46.08 6.77
C ARG A 537 -3.43 -47.27 7.69
N ILE A 538 -2.59 -47.13 8.70
CA ILE A 538 -2.31 -48.20 9.68
C ILE A 538 -3.57 -48.57 10.48
N SER A 539 -4.40 -47.58 10.79
CA SER A 539 -5.66 -47.77 11.53
C SER A 539 -6.85 -48.21 10.66
N THR A 540 -6.62 -48.56 9.39
CA THR A 540 -7.65 -49.10 8.49
C THR A 540 -7.38 -50.59 8.27
N PRO A 541 -8.18 -51.51 8.86
CA PRO A 541 -8.02 -52.94 8.64
C PRO A 541 -8.33 -53.39 7.20
#